data_AF-A0A928TKI3-F1
#
_entry.id   AF-A0A928TKI3-F1
#
_cell.length_a   1.000
_cell.length_b   1.000
_cell.length_c   1.000
_cell.angle_alpha   90.00
_cell.angle_beta   90.00
_cell.angle_gamma   90.00
#
_symmetry.space_group_name_H-M   'P 1'
#
loop_
_entity.id
_entity.type
_entity.pdbx_description
1 polymer ?
#
loop_
_entity_poly.entity_id
_entity_poly.type
_entity_poly.pdbx_seq_one_letter_code
_entity_poly.pdbx_strand_id
1 'polypeptide(L)'
;MKHLNSGLMAACALGVALFGGEPGTALAQKLRDTGLCHLANVNAQKVIYNGQCKITQESTQYGFVITVRMGNAEPWKVACQRDGSSCMHGPTEVRMRDRGNGEASFRWQEGGQAFRLDVEAD
;
A
#
# COMPACT_ATOMS: atom_id res chain seq x y z
N MET A 1 6.51 77.69 -18.44
CA MET A 1 6.74 76.48 -19.25
C MET A 1 6.41 75.27 -18.40
N LYS A 2 5.42 74.47 -18.86
CA LYS A 2 5.35 72.98 -18.85
C LYS A 2 5.48 72.26 -17.50
N HIS A 3 4.73 71.22 -17.12
CA HIS A 3 3.54 70.51 -17.58
C HIS A 3 3.20 69.54 -16.42
N LEU A 4 1.92 69.31 -16.12
CA LEU A 4 1.47 68.12 -15.37
C LEU A 4 1.67 66.85 -16.21
N ASN A 5 2.03 65.73 -15.58
CA ASN A 5 1.66 64.34 -15.96
C ASN A 5 1.96 63.41 -14.75
N SER A 6 1.00 62.75 -14.08
CA SER A 6 0.16 61.60 -14.47
C SER A 6 0.92 60.30 -14.77
N GLY A 7 0.66 59.29 -13.92
CA GLY A 7 0.69 57.86 -14.27
C GLY A 7 1.86 57.06 -13.68
N LEU A 8 1.60 56.15 -12.74
CA LEU A 8 1.36 54.73 -13.05
C LEU A 8 1.16 53.94 -11.74
N MET A 9 0.00 53.30 -11.60
CA MET A 9 -0.21 52.23 -10.62
C MET A 9 0.44 50.94 -11.11
N ALA A 10 1.06 50.18 -10.21
CA ALA A 10 1.36 48.76 -10.43
C ALA A 10 1.08 47.96 -9.17
N ALA A 11 0.13 47.05 -9.30
CA ALA A 11 -0.44 46.20 -8.27
C ALA A 11 0.59 45.23 -7.68
N CYS A 12 0.66 45.15 -6.34
CA CYS A 12 1.29 44.03 -5.65
C CYS A 12 0.36 42.81 -5.73
N ALA A 13 0.74 41.85 -6.57
CA ALA A 13 0.03 40.60 -6.76
C ALA A 13 0.06 39.74 -5.48
N LEU A 14 -1.11 39.25 -5.08
CA LEU A 14 -1.28 38.16 -4.13
C LEU A 14 -0.68 36.87 -4.71
N GLY A 15 0.47 36.45 -4.20
CA GLY A 15 1.04 35.13 -4.44
C GLY A 15 0.45 34.10 -3.49
N VAL A 16 -0.71 33.52 -3.84
CA VAL A 16 -1.20 32.29 -3.19
C VAL A 16 -0.36 31.14 -3.74
N ALA A 17 0.60 30.67 -2.94
CA ALA A 17 1.31 29.44 -3.20
C ALA A 17 0.33 28.26 -3.03
N LEU A 18 -0.19 27.76 -4.14
CA LEU A 18 -0.84 26.45 -4.20
C LEU A 18 0.24 25.40 -3.94
N PHE A 19 0.30 24.88 -2.71
CA PHE A 19 0.98 23.62 -2.44
C PHE A 19 0.22 22.53 -3.19
N GLY A 20 0.74 22.17 -4.36
CA GLY A 20 0.34 20.97 -5.09
C GLY A 20 0.68 19.77 -4.21
N GLY A 21 -0.34 19.21 -3.56
CA GLY A 21 -0.26 17.87 -3.00
C GLY A 21 -0.15 16.89 -4.14
N GLU A 22 1.06 16.46 -4.47
CA GLU A 22 1.28 15.29 -5.30
C GLU A 22 0.67 14.08 -4.57
N PRO A 23 -0.31 13.37 -5.14
CA PRO A 23 -0.62 12.04 -4.66
C PRO A 23 0.59 11.18 -5.04
N GLY A 24 1.47 10.96 -4.06
CA GLY A 24 2.56 10.01 -4.20
C GLY A 24 1.97 8.69 -4.67
N THR A 25 2.24 8.34 -5.93
CA THR A 25 1.97 7.01 -6.46
C THR A 25 2.85 6.08 -5.66
N ALA A 26 2.26 5.43 -4.64
CA ALA A 26 2.86 4.29 -3.99
C ALA A 26 2.93 3.16 -5.04
N LEU A 27 3.98 3.20 -5.85
CA LEU A 27 4.40 2.06 -6.65
C LEU A 27 4.66 0.95 -5.63
N ALA A 28 3.82 -0.08 -5.64
CA ALA A 28 3.97 -1.25 -4.78
C ALA A 28 5.41 -1.76 -4.91
N GLN A 29 6.24 -1.37 -3.94
CA GLN A 29 7.67 -1.59 -3.99
C GLN A 29 7.84 -3.09 -3.79
N LYS A 30 8.51 -3.76 -4.74
CA LYS A 30 8.56 -5.23 -4.82
C LYS A 30 8.79 -5.81 -3.42
N LEU A 31 7.79 -6.53 -2.90
CA LEU A 31 7.95 -7.30 -1.67
C LEU A 31 9.14 -8.26 -1.89
N ARG A 32 10.14 -8.21 -0.99
CA ARG A 32 11.39 -8.98 -1.12
C ARG A 32 11.11 -10.48 -1.19
N ASP A 33 12.07 -11.26 -1.68
CA ASP A 33 11.87 -12.70 -1.90
C ASP A 33 11.70 -13.51 -0.59
N THR A 34 12.18 -12.99 0.54
CA THR A 34 12.07 -13.58 1.89
C THR A 34 11.83 -12.52 2.96
N GLY A 35 11.20 -12.91 4.07
CA GLY A 35 10.94 -12.04 5.22
C GLY A 35 10.40 -12.82 6.43
N LEU A 36 9.98 -12.09 7.46
CA LEU A 36 9.25 -12.62 8.61
C LEU A 36 7.75 -12.40 8.42
N CYS A 37 6.96 -13.46 8.65
CA CYS A 37 5.51 -13.41 8.57
C CYS A 37 4.88 -13.73 9.92
N HIS A 38 3.89 -12.93 10.28
CA HIS A 38 3.06 -13.11 11.46
C HIS A 38 1.58 -13.13 11.07
N LEU A 39 0.96 -14.32 11.10
CA LEU A 39 -0.45 -14.53 10.81
C LEU A 39 -1.23 -14.74 12.11
N ALA A 40 -2.29 -13.96 12.31
CA ALA A 40 -3.18 -14.08 13.46
C ALA A 40 -4.66 -14.10 13.07
N ASN A 41 -5.44 -14.90 13.80
CA ASN A 41 -6.89 -14.73 13.89
C ASN A 41 -7.17 -13.69 14.97
N VAL A 42 -7.66 -12.53 14.54
CA VAL A 42 -7.89 -11.35 15.38
C VAL A 42 -9.06 -11.59 16.33
N ASN A 43 -10.15 -12.23 15.88
CA ASN A 43 -11.31 -12.50 16.74
C ASN A 43 -10.97 -13.51 17.84
N ALA A 44 -10.20 -14.55 17.51
CA ALA A 44 -9.77 -15.56 18.47
C ALA A 44 -8.54 -15.15 19.29
N GLN A 45 -7.97 -13.97 19.04
CA GLN A 45 -6.73 -13.47 19.65
C GLN A 45 -5.59 -14.50 19.61
N LYS A 46 -5.49 -15.25 18.50
CA LYS A 46 -4.58 -16.39 18.36
C LYS A 46 -3.62 -16.19 17.20
N VAL A 47 -2.33 -16.36 17.47
CA VAL A 47 -1.29 -16.47 16.43
C VAL A 47 -1.37 -17.86 15.81
N ILE A 48 -1.49 -17.87 14.48
CA ILE A 48 -1.56 -19.09 13.66
C ILE A 48 -0.17 -19.44 13.14
N TYR A 49 0.60 -18.41 12.79
CA TYR A 49 1.94 -18.57 12.24
C TYR A 49 2.84 -17.41 12.67
N ASN A 50 4.08 -17.73 13.02
CA ASN A 50 5.14 -16.76 13.28
C ASN A 50 6.48 -17.38 12.85
N GLY A 51 7.11 -16.83 11.81
CA GLY A 51 8.38 -17.35 11.30
C GLY A 51 8.73 -16.85 9.91
N GLN A 52 9.79 -17.42 9.34
CA GLN A 52 10.26 -17.05 8.00
C GLN A 52 9.28 -17.43 6.90
N CYS A 53 9.04 -16.51 5.99
CA CYS A 53 8.22 -16.74 4.82
C CYS A 53 8.95 -16.35 3.54
N LYS A 54 8.55 -16.99 2.44
CA LYS A 54 8.93 -16.61 1.09
C LYS A 54 7.83 -15.73 0.52
N ILE A 55 8.16 -14.56 0.01
CA ILE A 55 7.21 -13.65 -0.63
C ILE A 55 7.61 -13.49 -2.10
N THR A 56 6.67 -13.59 -3.01
CA THR A 56 6.92 -13.29 -4.42
C THR A 56 5.85 -12.36 -4.94
N GLN A 57 6.23 -11.44 -5.81
CA GLN A 57 5.31 -10.53 -6.48
C GLN A 57 5.46 -10.71 -7.98
N GLU A 58 4.37 -11.07 -8.64
CA GLU A 58 4.30 -11.28 -10.08
C GLU A 58 3.40 -10.22 -10.70
N SER A 59 3.95 -9.38 -11.56
CA SER A 59 3.16 -8.41 -12.33
C SER A 59 2.37 -9.11 -13.44
N THR A 60 1.13 -8.69 -13.61
CA THR A 60 0.24 -9.14 -14.69
C THR A 60 -0.20 -7.93 -15.53
N GLN A 61 -0.86 -8.19 -16.65
CA GLN A 61 -1.44 -7.12 -17.47
C GLN A 61 -2.50 -6.28 -16.71
N TYR A 62 -3.14 -6.87 -15.68
CA TYR A 62 -4.23 -6.25 -14.92
C TYR A 62 -3.80 -5.70 -13.55
N GLY A 63 -2.62 -6.09 -13.05
CA GLY A 63 -2.17 -5.72 -11.72
C GLY A 63 -0.98 -6.54 -11.27
N PHE A 64 -1.03 -7.08 -10.05
CA PHE A 64 0.02 -7.95 -9.53
C PHE A 64 -0.55 -9.00 -8.58
N VAL A 65 0.14 -10.14 -8.49
CA VAL A 65 -0.17 -11.21 -7.55
C VAL A 65 0.97 -11.31 -6.54
N ILE A 66 0.64 -11.18 -5.27
CA ILE A 66 1.53 -11.44 -4.15
C ILE A 66 1.29 -12.87 -3.70
N THR A 67 2.33 -13.67 -3.61
CA THR A 67 2.28 -15.02 -3.02
C THR A 67 3.16 -15.04 -1.78
N VAL A 68 2.58 -15.42 -0.63
CA VAL A 68 3.29 -15.58 0.64
C VAL A 68 3.23 -17.05 1.05
N ARG A 69 4.39 -17.70 1.14
CA ARG A 69 4.51 -19.09 1.61
C ARG A 69 5.07 -19.11 3.03
N MET A 70 4.27 -19.63 3.97
CA MET A 70 4.59 -19.73 5.40
C MET A 70 4.90 -21.20 5.74
N GLY A 71 6.17 -21.55 5.84
CA GLY A 71 6.61 -22.94 6.04
C GLY A 71 6.14 -23.88 4.91
N ASN A 72 5.62 -25.06 5.29
CA ASN A 72 5.10 -26.08 4.35
C ASN A 72 3.59 -25.96 4.06
N ALA A 73 2.94 -24.88 4.52
CA ALA A 73 1.52 -24.66 4.27
C ALA A 73 1.24 -24.28 2.81
N GLU A 74 -0.03 -24.35 2.41
CA GLU A 74 -0.47 -23.82 1.13
C GLU A 74 -0.13 -22.31 1.03
N PRO A 75 0.42 -21.83 -0.11
CA PRO A 75 0.75 -20.43 -0.25
C PRO A 75 -0.48 -19.54 -0.19
N TRP A 76 -0.42 -18.51 0.63
CA TRP A 76 -1.42 -17.47 0.66
C TRP A 76 -1.21 -16.52 -0.53
N LYS A 77 -2.22 -16.38 -1.39
CA LYS A 77 -2.13 -15.56 -2.60
C LYS A 77 -3.08 -14.38 -2.54
N VAL A 78 -2.60 -13.20 -2.90
CA VAL A 78 -3.40 -11.98 -3.03
C VAL A 78 -3.22 -11.41 -4.42
N ALA A 79 -4.33 -11.20 -5.13
CA ALA A 79 -4.34 -10.47 -6.38
C ALA A 79 -4.75 -9.03 -6.11
N CYS A 80 -3.95 -8.06 -6.55
CA CYS A 80 -4.24 -6.64 -6.44
C CYS A 80 -4.33 -6.00 -7.81
N GLN A 81 -5.19 -4.99 -7.95
CA GLN A 81 -5.17 -4.08 -9.09
C GLN A 81 -3.86 -3.31 -9.14
N ARG A 82 -3.50 -2.80 -10.34
CA ARG A 82 -2.21 -2.12 -10.58
C ARG A 82 -1.95 -0.94 -9.64
N ASP A 83 -2.99 -0.22 -9.27
CA ASP A 83 -2.93 0.93 -8.36
C ASP A 83 -3.01 0.53 -6.88
N GLY A 84 -3.15 -0.76 -6.57
CA GLY A 84 -3.31 -1.28 -5.21
C GLY A 84 -4.65 -0.93 -4.55
N SER A 85 -5.59 -0.34 -5.29
CA SER A 85 -6.87 0.15 -4.75
C SER A 85 -7.80 -0.97 -4.29
N SER A 86 -7.69 -2.14 -4.91
CA SER A 86 -8.47 -3.33 -4.61
C SER A 86 -7.58 -4.56 -4.65
N CYS A 87 -7.65 -5.35 -3.58
CA CYS A 87 -6.94 -6.62 -3.45
C CYS A 87 -7.92 -7.71 -3.00
N MET A 88 -7.67 -8.96 -3.40
CA MET A 88 -8.49 -10.11 -3.03
C MET A 88 -7.64 -11.33 -2.69
N HIS A 89 -8.12 -12.12 -1.72
CA HIS A 89 -7.66 -13.47 -1.43
C HIS A 89 -8.81 -14.43 -1.66
N GLY A 90 -8.73 -15.27 -2.71
CA GLY A 90 -9.87 -16.08 -3.13
C GLY A 90 -11.09 -15.18 -3.42
N PRO A 91 -12.29 -15.51 -2.89
CA PRO A 91 -13.48 -14.67 -3.03
C PRO A 91 -13.55 -13.50 -2.04
N THR A 92 -12.55 -13.32 -1.18
CA THR A 92 -12.60 -12.37 -0.06
C THR A 92 -11.81 -11.10 -0.35
N GLU A 93 -12.41 -9.94 -0.06
CA GLU A 93 -11.73 -8.64 -0.14
C GLU A 93 -10.60 -8.54 0.91
N VAL A 94 -9.44 -8.05 0.47
CA VAL A 94 -8.26 -7.86 1.31
C VAL A 94 -7.90 -6.39 1.36
N ARG A 95 -7.77 -5.85 2.56
CA ARG A 95 -7.17 -4.53 2.79
C ARG A 95 -5.68 -4.69 2.96
N MET A 96 -4.93 -4.26 1.95
CA MET A 96 -3.48 -4.19 1.99
C MET A 96 -3.04 -2.79 2.46
N ARG A 97 -2.09 -2.74 3.38
CA ARG A 97 -1.37 -1.53 3.75
C ARG A 97 0.11 -1.77 3.53
N ASP A 98 0.66 -1.07 2.55
CA ASP A 98 2.11 -0.98 2.37
C ASP A 98 2.70 -0.15 3.52
N ARG A 99 3.75 -0.67 4.16
CA ARG A 99 4.48 0.00 5.25
C ARG A 99 5.83 0.56 4.77
N GLY A 100 6.18 0.35 3.49
CA GLY A 100 7.49 0.68 2.95
C GLY A 100 8.53 -0.36 3.32
N ASN A 101 9.74 -0.24 2.75
CA ASN A 101 10.89 -1.10 3.04
C ASN A 101 10.66 -2.62 2.80
N GLY A 102 9.67 -2.97 1.98
CA GLY A 102 9.31 -4.38 1.74
C GLY A 102 8.44 -4.98 2.85
N GLU A 103 7.88 -4.15 3.73
CA GLU A 103 6.92 -4.55 4.75
C GLU A 103 5.48 -4.27 4.30
N ALA A 104 4.56 -5.15 4.68
CA ALA A 104 3.13 -4.95 4.41
C ALA A 104 2.27 -5.55 5.53
N SER A 105 1.05 -5.05 5.67
CA SER A 105 0.03 -5.64 6.52
C SER A 105 -1.22 -5.91 5.68
N PHE A 106 -1.74 -7.12 5.78
CA PHE A 106 -2.94 -7.55 5.07
C PHE A 106 -4.02 -7.93 6.07
N ARG A 107 -5.24 -7.47 5.83
CA ARG A 107 -6.39 -7.74 6.70
C ARG A 107 -7.60 -8.13 5.88
N TRP A 108 -8.31 -9.15 6.32
CA TRP A 108 -9.53 -9.63 5.66
C TRP A 108 -10.48 -10.27 6.67
N GLN A 109 -11.72 -10.53 6.22
CA GLN A 109 -12.73 -11.26 6.99
C GLN A 109 -13.26 -12.44 6.19
N GLU A 110 -13.21 -13.64 6.76
CA GLU A 110 -13.68 -14.88 6.13
C GLU A 110 -14.54 -15.66 7.13
N GLY A 111 -15.75 -16.04 6.73
CA GLY A 111 -16.67 -16.78 7.61
C GLY A 111 -16.98 -16.08 8.94
N GLY A 112 -16.99 -14.74 8.95
CA GLY A 112 -17.17 -13.94 10.17
C GLY A 112 -15.94 -13.82 11.07
N GLN A 113 -14.79 -14.38 10.65
CA GLN A 113 -13.51 -14.28 11.36
C GLN A 113 -12.58 -13.27 10.66
N ALA A 114 -11.89 -12.45 11.44
CA ALA A 114 -10.95 -11.46 10.97
C ALA A 114 -9.52 -11.98 11.11
N PHE A 115 -8.74 -11.82 10.04
CA PHE A 115 -7.35 -12.23 9.99
C PHE A 115 -6.45 -11.03 9.72
N ARG A 116 -5.22 -11.12 10.24
CA ARG A 116 -4.16 -10.17 9.97
C ARG A 116 -2.88 -10.94 9.65
N LEU A 117 -2.28 -10.65 8.51
CA LEU A 117 -0.94 -11.08 8.15
C LEU A 117 -0.04 -9.85 8.12
N ASP A 118 0.98 -9.82 8.96
CA ASP A 118 2.07 -8.87 8.86
C ASP A 118 3.25 -9.55 8.18
N VAL A 119 3.78 -8.87 7.17
CA VAL A 119 5.00 -9.25 6.46
C VAL A 119 6.04 -8.19 6.78
N GLU A 120 7.18 -8.63 7.27
CA GLU A 120 8.32 -7.80 7.61
C GLU A 120 9.49 -8.24 6.75
N ALA A 121 10.18 -7.26 6.16
CA ALA A 121 11.42 -7.55 5.47
C ALA A 121 12.46 -8.03 6.49
N ASP A 122 13.26 -9.01 6.09
CA ASP A 122 14.49 -9.38 6.81
C ASP A 122 15.60 -8.35 6.54
#